data_AF-A0A947CBN3-F1
#
_entry.id   AF-A0A947CBN3-F1
#
_cell.length_a   1.000
_cell.length_b   1.000
_cell.length_c   1.000
_cell.angle_alpha   90.00
_cell.angle_beta   90.00
_cell.angle_gamma   90.00
#
_symmetry.space_group_name_H-M   'P 1'
#
loop_
_entity.id
_entity.type
_entity.pdbx_description
1 polymer ?
#
loop_
_entity_poly.entity_id
_entity_poly.type
_entity_poly.pdbx_seq_one_letter_code
_entity_poly.pdbx_strand_id
1 'polypeptide(L)'
;MKGSAGLGLSVSAVLAFALALSHGCEPDDPSPPPSPSVEEGLYAFLAQQQDPATGLLEGFVRHDDLPPDFLAFLDARPSFTYDNALAALAWLARGEPDDVDHATRLLDALLALQRDDGALPDSANAATGAPLATNTGTGNQAWAVLAFLGAWEVTGQERWLL
;
A
#
# COMPACT_ATOMS: atom_id res chain seq x y z
N MET A 1 25.60 63.17 -31.20
CA MET A 1 24.68 62.04 -30.89
C MET A 1 23.64 62.60 -29.93
N LYS A 2 22.48 63.13 -30.39
CA LYS A 2 21.19 62.43 -30.65
C LYS A 2 20.91 61.36 -29.57
N GLY A 3 19.86 61.38 -28.75
CA GLY A 3 18.70 62.28 -28.58
C GLY A 3 17.67 61.53 -27.69
N SER A 4 17.07 62.20 -26.70
CA SER A 4 16.01 61.65 -25.83
C SER A 4 14.73 61.35 -26.61
N ALA A 5 14.08 60.21 -26.29
CA ALA A 5 12.72 59.92 -26.71
C ALA A 5 11.86 59.66 -25.46
N GLY A 6 10.93 60.58 -25.20
CA GLY A 6 9.84 60.39 -24.26
C GLY A 6 8.73 59.57 -24.91
N LEU A 7 8.23 58.57 -24.19
CA LEU A 7 7.02 57.84 -24.53
C LEU A 7 5.82 58.57 -23.93
N GLY A 8 5.05 59.22 -24.80
CA GLY A 8 3.69 59.65 -24.48
C GLY A 8 2.76 58.44 -24.49
N LEU A 9 2.17 58.13 -23.34
CA LEU A 9 1.02 57.23 -23.27
C LEU A 9 -0.23 57.97 -23.76
N SER A 10 -0.82 57.44 -24.83
CA SER A 10 -2.10 57.89 -25.38
C SER A 10 -3.24 57.56 -24.41
N VAL A 11 -4.11 58.56 -24.19
CA VAL A 11 -5.32 58.53 -23.34
C VAL A 11 -6.33 57.44 -23.76
N SER A 12 -6.16 56.81 -24.94
CA SER A 12 -7.04 55.75 -25.42
C SER A 12 -6.84 54.39 -24.74
N ALA A 13 -5.76 54.18 -23.98
CA ALA A 13 -5.51 52.89 -23.31
C ALA A 13 -6.28 52.71 -21.99
N VAL A 14 -6.83 53.78 -21.41
CA VAL A 14 -7.46 53.74 -20.07
C VAL A 14 -8.89 53.18 -20.13
N LEU A 15 -9.58 53.24 -21.27
CA LEU A 15 -10.98 52.83 -21.36
C LEU A 15 -11.19 51.33 -21.67
N ALA A 16 -10.18 50.64 -22.20
CA ALA A 16 -10.29 49.21 -22.49
C ALA A 16 -10.04 48.32 -21.24
N PHE A 17 -9.42 48.86 -20.20
CA PHE A 17 -9.13 48.10 -18.97
C PHE A 17 -10.30 48.10 -17.97
N ALA A 18 -11.24 49.04 -18.10
CA ALA A 18 -12.34 49.19 -17.14
C ALA A 18 -13.59 48.34 -17.48
N LEU A 19 -13.65 47.73 -18.67
CA LEU A 19 -14.80 46.92 -19.12
C LEU A 19 -14.54 45.40 -19.13
N ALA A 20 -13.33 44.97 -18.77
CA ALA A 20 -12.99 43.55 -18.64
C ALA A 20 -13.02 43.02 -17.19
N LEU A 21 -13.35 43.88 -16.22
CA LEU A 21 -13.37 43.53 -14.78
C LEU A 21 -14.77 43.23 -14.23
N SER A 22 -15.77 42.99 -15.08
CA SER A 22 -17.16 42.76 -14.64
C SER A 22 -17.68 41.34 -14.78
N HIS A 23 -16.83 40.35 -15.06
CA HIS A 23 -17.22 38.94 -14.90
C HIS A 23 -16.64 38.48 -13.56
N GLY A 24 -17.53 38.29 -12.59
CA GLY A 24 -17.22 37.89 -11.23
C GLY A 24 -16.20 36.77 -11.19
N CYS A 25 -15.00 37.10 -10.73
CA CYS A 25 -14.05 36.13 -10.23
C CYS A 25 -14.45 35.91 -8.77
N GLU A 26 -15.50 35.11 -8.55
CA GLU A 26 -15.56 34.38 -7.29
C GLU A 26 -14.34 33.46 -7.29
N PRO A 27 -13.54 33.40 -6.21
CA PRO A 27 -12.50 32.40 -6.10
C PRO A 27 -13.18 31.05 -6.24
N ASP A 28 -12.75 30.24 -7.22
CA ASP A 28 -13.15 28.84 -7.32
C ASP A 28 -12.82 28.21 -5.96
N ASP A 29 -13.86 27.91 -5.19
CA ASP A 29 -13.72 27.17 -3.96
C ASP A 29 -13.10 25.84 -4.37
N PRO A 30 -11.91 25.47 -3.88
CA PRO A 30 -11.23 24.28 -4.35
C PRO A 30 -12.18 23.10 -4.12
N SER A 31 -12.56 22.44 -5.22
CA SER A 31 -13.39 21.25 -5.15
C SER A 31 -12.72 20.28 -4.18
N PRO A 32 -13.49 19.68 -3.24
CA PRO A 32 -12.91 18.73 -2.30
C PRO A 32 -12.19 17.63 -3.09
N PRO A 33 -11.04 17.14 -2.60
CA PRO A 33 -10.30 16.11 -3.30
C PRO A 33 -11.21 14.92 -3.57
N PRO A 34 -11.08 14.27 -4.74
CA PRO A 34 -11.87 13.09 -5.05
C PRO A 34 -11.66 12.05 -3.95
N SER A 35 -12.76 11.41 -3.52
CA SER A 35 -12.66 10.27 -2.60
C SER A 35 -11.87 9.16 -3.27
N PRO A 36 -11.08 8.38 -2.50
CA PRO A 36 -10.29 7.30 -3.07
C PRO A 36 -11.20 6.29 -3.76
N SER A 37 -10.65 5.63 -4.79
CA SER A 37 -11.32 4.52 -5.44
C SER A 37 -11.53 3.35 -4.46
N VAL A 38 -12.45 2.43 -4.79
CA VAL A 38 -12.65 1.21 -3.98
C VAL A 38 -11.35 0.42 -3.88
N GLU A 39 -10.60 0.33 -4.97
CA GLU A 39 -9.31 -0.34 -5.01
C GLU A 39 -8.29 0.32 -4.08
N GLU A 40 -8.16 1.64 -4.13
CA GLU A 40 -7.29 2.40 -3.22
C GLU A 40 -7.68 2.17 -1.75
N GLY A 41 -8.99 2.10 -1.45
CA GLY A 41 -9.50 1.77 -0.13
C GLY A 41 -9.11 0.36 0.34
N LEU A 42 -9.12 -0.63 -0.56
CA LEU A 42 -8.73 -2.01 -0.23
C LEU A 42 -7.23 -2.12 0.07
N TYR A 43 -6.38 -1.47 -0.72
CA TYR A 43 -4.94 -1.43 -0.45
C TYR A 43 -4.61 -0.63 0.81
N ALA A 44 -5.29 0.49 1.05
CA ALA A 44 -5.15 1.24 2.30
C ALA A 44 -5.56 0.40 3.53
N PHE A 45 -6.56 -0.47 3.39
CA PHE A 45 -6.93 -1.42 4.44
C PHE A 45 -5.83 -2.47 4.67
N LEU A 46 -5.29 -3.09 3.62
CA LEU A 46 -4.17 -4.05 3.74
C LEU A 46 -2.94 -3.42 4.39
N ALA A 47 -2.59 -2.19 3.99
CA ALA A 47 -1.47 -1.46 4.58
C ALA A 47 -1.68 -1.21 6.09
N GLN A 48 -2.90 -0.98 6.54
CA GLN A 48 -3.22 -0.83 7.97
C GLN A 48 -3.12 -2.15 8.76
N GLN A 49 -3.33 -3.29 8.11
CA GLN A 49 -3.18 -4.61 8.75
C GLN A 49 -1.73 -5.09 8.82
N GLN A 50 -0.81 -4.46 8.08
CA GLN A 50 0.59 -4.85 8.07
C GLN A 50 1.30 -4.36 9.33
N ASP A 51 1.76 -5.30 10.15
CA ASP A 51 2.53 -4.98 11.34
C ASP A 51 3.87 -4.34 10.94
N PRO A 52 4.20 -3.15 11.46
CA PRO A 52 5.40 -2.41 11.02
C PRO A 52 6.70 -3.05 11.49
N ALA A 53 6.68 -3.90 12.52
CA ALA A 53 7.88 -4.53 13.06
C ALA A 53 8.21 -5.84 12.34
N THR A 54 7.21 -6.66 12.05
CA THR A 54 7.41 -7.96 11.41
C THR A 54 7.16 -7.95 9.91
N GLY A 55 6.35 -7.02 9.40
CA GLY A 55 5.87 -7.01 8.02
C GLY A 55 4.70 -7.94 7.74
N LEU A 56 4.23 -8.72 8.71
CA LEU A 56 3.11 -9.66 8.57
C LEU A 56 1.75 -8.96 8.59
N LEU A 57 0.76 -9.49 7.87
CA LEU A 57 -0.64 -9.05 7.96
C LEU A 57 -1.35 -9.70 9.14
N GLU A 58 -2.02 -8.91 9.96
CA GLU A 58 -3.02 -9.43 10.89
C GLU A 58 -4.26 -9.91 10.11
N GLY A 59 -4.57 -11.21 10.22
CA GLY A 59 -5.53 -11.87 9.32
C GLY A 59 -7.00 -11.57 9.61
N PHE A 60 -7.30 -10.93 10.74
CA PHE A 60 -8.68 -10.67 11.15
C PHE A 60 -8.86 -9.30 11.78
N VAL A 61 -9.97 -8.68 11.44
CA VAL A 61 -10.50 -7.53 12.17
C VAL A 61 -11.41 -8.03 13.27
N ARG A 62 -11.15 -7.60 14.50
CA ARG A 62 -11.98 -7.95 15.65
C ARG A 62 -13.38 -7.34 15.52
N HIS A 63 -14.41 -8.17 15.74
CA HIS A 63 -15.80 -7.74 15.89
C HIS A 63 -16.40 -8.32 17.18
N ASP A 64 -17.21 -7.54 17.90
CA ASP A 64 -17.74 -7.90 19.21
C ASP A 64 -18.80 -9.02 19.17
N ASP A 65 -19.32 -9.34 17.99
CA ASP A 65 -20.32 -10.39 17.75
C ASP A 65 -19.70 -11.78 17.46
N LEU A 66 -18.36 -11.88 17.45
CA LEU A 66 -17.67 -13.15 17.23
C LEU A 66 -17.77 -14.08 18.45
N PRO A 67 -17.76 -15.41 18.25
CA PRO A 67 -17.77 -16.37 19.35
C PRO A 67 -16.62 -16.15 20.34
N PRO A 68 -16.81 -16.33 21.66
CA PRO A 68 -15.76 -16.08 22.66
C PRO A 68 -14.46 -16.83 22.41
N ASP A 69 -14.54 -18.09 21.98
CA ASP A 69 -13.35 -18.90 21.68
C ASP A 69 -12.58 -18.34 20.47
N PHE A 70 -13.29 -17.77 19.50
CA PHE A 70 -12.67 -17.12 18.35
C PHE A 70 -12.02 -15.79 18.74
N LEU A 71 -12.68 -15.00 19.61
CA LEU A 71 -12.09 -13.78 20.17
C LEU A 71 -10.79 -14.08 20.93
N ALA A 72 -10.75 -15.15 21.73
CA ALA A 72 -9.54 -15.59 22.41
C ALA A 72 -8.43 -16.02 21.44
N PHE A 73 -8.80 -16.65 20.31
CA PHE A 73 -7.85 -16.93 19.23
C PHE A 73 -7.31 -15.65 18.59
N LEU A 74 -8.14 -14.62 18.39
CA LEU A 74 -7.70 -13.33 17.84
C LEU A 74 -6.75 -12.58 18.77
N ASP A 75 -6.80 -12.80 20.09
CA ASP A 75 -5.85 -12.19 21.03
C ASP A 75 -4.40 -12.63 20.77
N ALA A 76 -4.21 -13.76 20.08
CA ALA A 76 -2.90 -14.20 19.59
C ALA A 76 -2.42 -13.47 18.32
N ARG A 77 -3.21 -12.52 17.79
CA ARG A 77 -2.94 -11.74 16.57
C ARG A 77 -2.46 -12.62 15.41
N PRO A 78 -3.28 -13.57 14.95
CA PRO A 78 -2.87 -14.53 13.95
C PRO A 78 -2.61 -13.88 12.59
N SER A 79 -1.58 -14.35 11.91
CA SER A 79 -1.19 -14.01 10.54
C SER A 79 -0.99 -15.30 9.76
N PHE A 80 -1.64 -15.44 8.60
CA PHE A 80 -1.61 -16.67 7.82
C PHE A 80 -0.69 -16.57 6.62
N THR A 81 0.10 -17.61 6.37
CA THR A 81 1.01 -17.66 5.22
C THR A 81 0.28 -17.43 3.90
N TYR A 82 -0.93 -17.98 3.76
CA TYR A 82 -1.80 -17.77 2.60
C TYR A 82 -2.13 -16.29 2.37
N ASP A 83 -2.62 -15.60 3.39
CA ASP A 83 -3.04 -14.19 3.29
C ASP A 83 -1.87 -13.27 2.96
N ASN A 84 -0.72 -13.49 3.61
CA ASN A 84 0.51 -12.74 3.32
C ASN A 84 0.98 -12.94 1.88
N ALA A 85 0.97 -14.19 1.39
CA ALA A 85 1.38 -14.49 0.02
C ALA A 85 0.45 -13.85 -1.03
N LEU A 86 -0.87 -13.92 -0.81
CA LEU A 86 -1.84 -13.27 -1.70
C LEU A 86 -1.71 -11.75 -1.69
N ALA A 87 -1.54 -11.13 -0.53
CA ALA A 87 -1.35 -9.69 -0.45
C ALA A 87 -0.06 -9.26 -1.13
N ALA A 88 1.04 -9.99 -0.95
CA ALA A 88 2.29 -9.72 -1.66
C ALA A 88 2.10 -9.77 -3.18
N LEU A 89 1.40 -10.78 -3.70
CA LEU A 89 1.06 -10.87 -5.13
C LEU A 89 0.20 -9.68 -5.59
N ALA A 90 -0.77 -9.24 -4.79
CA ALA A 90 -1.60 -8.07 -5.14
C ALA A 90 -0.76 -6.79 -5.23
N TRP A 91 0.08 -6.53 -4.23
CA TRP A 91 1.00 -5.38 -4.24
C TRP A 91 1.96 -5.43 -5.43
N LEU A 92 2.57 -6.59 -5.71
CA LEU A 92 3.46 -6.76 -6.86
C LEU A 92 2.75 -6.53 -8.20
N ALA A 93 1.48 -6.93 -8.32
CA ALA A 93 0.69 -6.72 -9.53
C ALA A 93 0.38 -5.24 -9.79
N ARG A 94 0.26 -4.42 -8.73
CA ARG A 94 0.06 -2.97 -8.85
C ARG A 94 1.36 -2.24 -9.18
N GLY A 95 2.46 -2.63 -8.54
CA GLY A 95 3.82 -2.35 -9.00
C GLY A 95 4.36 -0.93 -8.78
N GLU A 96 3.66 -0.07 -8.03
CA GLU A 96 4.25 1.21 -7.61
C GLU A 96 5.38 0.96 -6.59
N PRO A 97 6.35 1.89 -6.44
CA PRO A 97 7.47 1.69 -5.52
C PRO A 97 7.05 1.33 -4.08
N ASP A 98 6.05 2.02 -3.55
CA ASP A 98 5.51 1.76 -2.21
C ASP A 98 4.86 0.36 -2.13
N ASP A 99 4.28 -0.13 -3.23
CA ASP A 99 3.68 -1.46 -3.30
C ASP A 99 4.75 -2.54 -3.24
N VAL A 100 5.84 -2.35 -3.99
CA VAL A 100 6.99 -3.25 -3.95
C VAL A 100 7.59 -3.30 -2.55
N ASP A 101 7.60 -2.19 -1.82
CA ASP A 101 8.04 -2.14 -0.41
C ASP A 101 7.07 -2.88 0.53
N HIS A 102 5.76 -2.75 0.33
CA HIS A 102 4.76 -3.54 1.06
C HIS A 102 4.92 -5.05 0.81
N ALA A 103 5.05 -5.46 -0.45
CA ALA A 103 5.28 -6.84 -0.83
C ALA A 103 6.60 -7.39 -0.26
N THR A 104 7.68 -6.62 -0.37
CA THR A 104 9.00 -7.02 0.13
C THR A 104 8.97 -7.32 1.62
N ARG A 105 8.31 -6.48 2.43
CA ARG A 105 8.18 -6.70 3.87
C ARG A 105 7.41 -7.98 4.20
N LEU A 106 6.34 -8.29 3.47
CA LEU A 106 5.59 -9.55 3.63
C LEU A 106 6.47 -10.76 3.34
N LEU A 107 7.20 -10.71 2.22
CA LEU A 107 8.01 -11.83 1.77
C LEU A 107 9.27 -12.02 2.63
N ASP A 108 9.87 -10.95 3.12
CA ASP A 108 10.96 -11.03 4.10
C ASP A 108 10.48 -11.67 5.40
N ALA A 109 9.26 -11.36 5.84
CA ALA A 109 8.65 -12.02 6.99
C ALA A 109 8.42 -13.52 6.75
N LEU A 110 7.96 -13.90 5.56
CA LEU A 110 7.81 -15.32 5.19
C LEU A 110 9.17 -16.03 5.15
N LEU A 111 10.20 -15.45 4.52
CA LEU A 111 11.55 -16.03 4.53
C LEU A 111 12.08 -16.22 5.96
N ALA A 112 11.84 -15.27 6.87
CA ALA A 112 12.23 -15.38 8.27
C ALA A 112 11.49 -16.49 9.03
N LEU A 113 10.27 -16.85 8.59
CA LEU A 113 9.49 -17.96 9.13
C LEU A 113 9.83 -19.32 8.52
N GLN A 114 10.57 -19.34 7.42
CA GLN A 114 10.90 -20.56 6.70
C GLN A 114 11.79 -21.47 7.56
N ARG A 115 11.41 -22.74 7.63
CA ARG A 115 12.18 -23.78 8.32
C ARG A 115 13.34 -24.27 7.46
N ASP A 116 14.26 -25.01 8.08
CA ASP A 116 15.40 -25.64 7.40
C ASP A 116 15.00 -26.61 6.26
N ASP A 117 13.78 -27.16 6.32
CA ASP A 117 13.23 -28.03 5.27
C ASP A 117 12.47 -27.26 4.17
N GLY A 118 12.55 -25.93 4.19
CA GLY A 118 11.92 -25.02 3.22
C GLY A 118 10.45 -24.74 3.49
N ALA A 119 9.83 -25.41 4.48
CA ALA A 119 8.41 -25.26 4.75
C ALA A 119 8.10 -24.03 5.61
N LEU A 120 6.99 -23.36 5.29
CA LEU A 120 6.42 -22.27 6.08
C LEU A 120 5.33 -22.81 7.03
N PRO A 121 5.22 -22.29 8.27
CA PRO A 121 4.09 -22.59 9.14
C PRO A 121 2.78 -22.11 8.49
N ASP A 122 1.64 -22.71 8.86
CA ASP A 122 0.33 -22.24 8.40
C ASP A 122 0.02 -20.84 8.93
N SER A 123 0.44 -20.53 10.15
CA SER A 123 0.28 -19.20 10.75
C SER A 123 1.36 -18.84 11.77
N ALA A 124 1.55 -17.54 11.96
CA ALA A 124 2.41 -16.92 12.94
C ALA A 124 1.69 -15.78 13.67
N ASN A 125 2.26 -15.30 14.76
CA ASN A 125 1.79 -14.12 15.46
C ASN A 125 2.28 -12.87 14.72
N ALA A 126 1.36 -12.03 14.26
CA ALA A 126 1.67 -10.84 13.46
C ALA A 126 2.63 -9.86 14.16
N ALA A 127 2.58 -9.77 15.49
CA ALA A 127 3.37 -8.81 16.27
C ALA A 127 4.80 -9.29 16.56
N THR A 128 5.02 -10.60 16.61
CA THR A 128 6.27 -11.20 17.10
C THR A 128 6.96 -12.10 16.08
N GLY A 129 6.26 -12.52 15.04
CA GLY A 129 6.74 -13.51 14.09
C GLY A 129 6.88 -14.92 14.67
N ALA A 130 6.38 -15.18 15.88
CA ALA A 130 6.42 -16.53 16.45
C ALA A 130 5.40 -17.45 15.75
N PRO A 131 5.77 -18.66 15.30
CA PRO A 131 4.82 -19.60 14.73
C PRO A 131 3.69 -19.93 15.70
N LEU A 132 2.44 -19.88 15.23
CA LEU A 132 1.25 -20.25 16.00
C LEU A 132 0.73 -21.64 15.60
N ALA A 133 0.79 -21.97 14.31
CA ALA A 133 0.43 -23.28 13.80
C ALA A 133 1.56 -23.82 12.91
N THR A 134 2.22 -24.89 13.36
CA THR A 134 3.40 -25.47 12.68
C THR A 134 3.03 -26.48 11.58
N ASN A 135 1.73 -26.67 11.32
CA ASN A 135 1.28 -27.46 10.16
C ASN A 135 1.72 -26.77 8.87
N THR A 136 1.90 -27.55 7.82
CA THR A 136 2.41 -27.08 6.53
C THR A 136 1.47 -27.55 5.42
N GLY A 137 0.43 -26.76 5.12
CA GLY A 137 -0.49 -27.08 4.04
C GLY A 137 0.12 -26.83 2.66
N THR A 138 0.10 -27.82 1.76
CA THR A 138 0.65 -27.69 0.39
C THR A 138 0.05 -26.50 -0.38
N GLY A 139 -1.22 -26.17 -0.13
CA GLY A 139 -1.85 -24.97 -0.70
C GLY A 139 -1.15 -23.69 -0.28
N ASN A 140 -0.89 -23.52 1.02
CA ASN A 140 -0.20 -22.33 1.56
C ASN A 140 1.22 -22.23 1.00
N GLN A 141 1.93 -23.36 0.90
CA GLN A 141 3.27 -23.40 0.31
C GLN A 141 3.25 -22.97 -1.16
N ALA A 142 2.27 -23.45 -1.94
CA ALA A 142 2.15 -23.09 -3.35
C ALA A 142 1.94 -21.59 -3.55
N TRP A 143 1.11 -20.94 -2.73
CA TRP A 143 0.91 -19.49 -2.79
C TRP A 143 2.16 -18.71 -2.40
N ALA A 144 2.88 -19.13 -1.36
CA ALA A 144 4.13 -18.50 -0.97
C ALA A 144 5.19 -18.61 -2.09
N VAL A 145 5.32 -19.78 -2.72
CA VAL A 145 6.23 -19.99 -3.86
C VAL A 145 5.86 -19.08 -5.03
N LEU A 146 4.57 -18.95 -5.37
CA LEU A 146 4.14 -18.02 -6.42
C LEU A 146 4.48 -16.57 -6.08
N ALA A 147 4.32 -16.16 -4.83
CA ALA A 147 4.65 -14.81 -4.38
C ALA A 147 6.15 -14.52 -4.44
N PHE A 148 7.00 -15.48 -4.05
CA PHE A 148 8.45 -15.36 -4.18
C PHE A 148 8.90 -15.30 -5.65
N LEU A 149 8.34 -16.14 -6.52
CA LEU A 149 8.62 -16.08 -7.96
C LEU A 149 8.18 -14.73 -8.55
N GLY A 150 7.01 -14.22 -8.17
CA GLY A 150 6.56 -12.89 -8.59
C GLY A 150 7.50 -11.77 -8.14
N ALA A 151 8.02 -11.85 -6.91
CA ALA A 151 9.00 -10.88 -6.42
C ALA A 151 10.34 -10.98 -7.16
N TRP A 152 10.79 -12.19 -7.52
CA TRP A 152 11.95 -12.36 -8.39
C TRP A 152 11.72 -11.73 -9.77
N GLU A 153 10.55 -11.93 -10.38
CA GLU A 153 10.22 -11.34 -11.69
C GLU A 153 10.20 -9.80 -11.65
N VAL A 154 9.67 -9.21 -10.58
CA VAL A 154 9.57 -7.75 -10.43
C VAL A 154 10.91 -7.12 -10.04
N THR A 155 11.68 -7.74 -9.13
CA THR A 155 12.86 -7.12 -8.52
C THR A 155 14.19 -7.63 -9.07
N GLY A 156 14.21 -8.80 -9.71
CA GLY A 156 15.43 -9.49 -10.15
C GLY A 156 16.33 -10.01 -9.01
N GLN A 157 15.89 -9.94 -7.75
CA GLN A 157 16.71 -10.34 -6.61
C GLN A 157 16.67 -11.86 -6.41
N GLU A 158 17.83 -12.52 -6.50
CA GLU A 158 17.94 -13.99 -6.35
C GLU A 158 17.55 -14.51 -4.96
N ARG A 159 17.48 -13.63 -3.94
CA ARG A 159 17.05 -14.02 -2.58
C ARG A 159 15.65 -14.63 -2.52
N TRP A 160 14.82 -14.37 -3.53
CA TRP A 160 13.49 -14.93 -3.66
C TRP A 160 13.45 -16.33 -4.31
N LEU A 161 14.59 -16.87 -4.75
CA LEU A 161 14.70 -18.22 -5.31
C LEU A 161 15.29 -19.23 -4.31
N LEU A 162 15.46 -18.83 -3.05
CA LEU A 162 16.11 -19.59 -2.00
C LEU A 162 15.16 -20.59 -1.31
#